data_AF-A0A2A4EEB5-F1
#
_entry.id   AF-A0A2A4EEB5-F1
#
_cell.length_a   1.000
_cell.length_b   1.000
_cell.length_c   1.000
_cell.angle_alpha   90.00
_cell.angle_beta   90.00
_cell.angle_gamma   90.00
#
_symmetry.space_group_name_H-M   'P 1'
#
loop_
_entity.id
_entity.type
_entity.pdbx_description
1 polymer ?
#
loop_
_entity_poly.entity_id
_entity_poly.type
_entity_poly.pdbx_seq_one_letter_code
_entity_poly.pdbx_strand_id
1 'polypeptide(L)'
;MHLPHAAAECPKCFTELQQNRDFWLARPDGSRLVGLVVSRDDMPSVVEQRDDLTRFGVPIEGFRHPAPDILESWNDRLTRLIATLNKGDVLVVANIRALGRDADEGARTVAELRRHGIIVKVLSHNARHLADAAATR
;
A
#
# COMPACT_ATOMS: atom_id res chain seq x y z
N MET A 1 3.93 25.84 -3.86
CA MET A 1 4.40 24.94 -4.94
C MET A 1 5.33 23.90 -4.30
N HIS A 2 5.31 22.61 -4.68
CA HIS A 2 6.43 21.70 -4.34
C HIS A 2 6.92 21.07 -5.62
N LEU A 3 8.23 21.10 -5.74
CA LEU A 3 9.00 20.37 -6.72
C LEU A 3 9.29 18.97 -6.15
N PRO A 4 9.45 17.95 -7.00
CA PRO A 4 9.96 16.65 -6.57
C PRO A 4 11.33 16.83 -5.89
N HIS A 5 11.51 16.24 -4.71
CA HIS A 5 12.77 16.30 -3.94
C HIS A 5 13.00 15.01 -3.14
N ALA A 6 14.25 14.75 -2.78
CA ALA A 6 14.64 13.54 -2.05
C ALA A 6 14.06 13.55 -0.63
N ALA A 7 13.48 12.43 -0.18
CA ALA A 7 12.91 12.34 1.18
C ALA A 7 13.94 12.59 2.27
N ALA A 8 15.18 12.12 2.07
CA ALA A 8 16.27 12.30 3.02
C ALA A 8 16.64 13.78 3.21
N GLU A 9 16.37 14.62 2.20
CA GLU A 9 16.64 16.06 2.21
C GLU A 9 15.42 16.86 2.70
N CYS A 10 14.33 16.19 3.06
CA CYS A 10 13.13 16.78 3.63
C CYS A 10 12.92 16.30 5.07
N PRO A 11 13.05 17.17 6.08
CA PRO A 11 12.89 16.78 7.48
C PRO A 11 11.54 16.10 7.78
N LYS A 12 10.46 16.51 7.11
CA LYS A 12 9.12 15.91 7.29
C LYS A 12 9.05 14.51 6.69
N CYS A 13 9.46 14.34 5.42
CA CYS A 13 9.43 13.04 4.76
C CYS A 13 10.39 12.04 5.43
N PHE A 14 11.55 12.51 5.91
CA PHE A 14 12.48 11.69 6.67
C PHE A 14 11.87 11.20 8.00
N THR A 15 11.20 12.10 8.75
CA THR A 15 10.52 11.74 9.99
C THR A 15 9.44 10.68 9.75
N GLU A 16 8.64 10.83 8.70
CA GLU A 16 7.61 9.85 8.35
C GLU A 16 8.19 8.51 7.90
N LEU A 17 9.29 8.51 7.13
CA LEU A 17 10.00 7.28 6.79
C LEU A 17 10.55 6.59 8.04
N GLN A 18 11.10 7.33 9.00
CA GLN A 18 11.57 6.76 10.27
C GLN A 18 10.40 6.18 11.07
N GLN A 19 9.27 6.88 11.20
CA GLN A 19 8.09 6.37 11.88
C GLN A 19 7.55 5.09 11.25
N ASN A 20 7.52 5.01 9.91
CA ASN A 20 7.12 3.79 9.21
C ASN A 20 8.11 2.64 9.44
N ARG A 21 9.42 2.93 9.47
CA ARG A 21 10.45 1.95 9.82
C ARG A 21 10.29 1.47 11.26
N ASP A 22 10.05 2.36 12.21
CA ASP A 22 9.88 2.01 13.62
C ASP A 22 8.61 1.17 13.84
N PHE A 23 7.51 1.57 13.19
CA PHE A 23 6.28 0.77 13.13
C PHE A 23 6.54 -0.64 12.59
N TRP A 24 7.32 -0.74 11.51
CA TRP A 24 7.68 -2.03 10.92
C TRP A 24 8.58 -2.87 11.82
N LEU A 25 9.51 -2.26 12.55
CA LEU A 25 10.36 -2.96 13.52
C LEU A 25 9.55 -3.49 14.72
N ALA A 26 8.42 -2.87 15.05
CA ALA A 26 7.54 -3.28 16.14
C ALA A 26 6.48 -4.33 15.77
N ARG A 27 6.49 -4.85 14.53
CA ARG A 27 5.51 -5.84 14.06
C ARG A 27 5.65 -7.20 14.76
N PRO A 28 4.58 -8.02 14.78
CA PRO A 28 4.66 -9.42 15.20
C PRO A 28 5.67 -10.23 14.37
N ASP A 29 6.32 -11.21 15.00
CA ASP A 29 7.20 -12.14 14.30
C ASP A 29 6.44 -12.90 13.20
N GLY A 30 7.05 -13.02 12.02
CA GLY A 30 6.46 -13.69 10.86
C GLY A 30 5.56 -12.82 9.98
N SER A 31 5.27 -11.57 10.35
CA SER A 31 4.58 -10.62 9.47
C SER A 31 5.32 -10.44 8.14
N ARG A 32 4.60 -10.10 7.07
CA ARG A 32 5.18 -9.78 5.75
C ARG A 32 4.78 -8.38 5.31
N LEU A 33 5.71 -7.71 4.61
CA LEU A 33 5.44 -6.42 3.98
C LEU A 33 5.11 -6.69 2.52
N VAL A 34 3.85 -6.51 2.17
CA VAL A 34 3.31 -6.88 0.86
C VAL A 34 2.97 -5.60 0.11
N GLY A 35 3.62 -5.37 -1.03
CA GLY A 35 3.34 -4.22 -1.89
C GLY A 35 2.42 -4.61 -3.04
N LEU A 36 1.28 -3.94 -3.19
CA LEU A 36 0.37 -4.19 -4.31
C LEU A 36 0.62 -3.19 -5.44
N VAL A 37 0.87 -3.73 -6.63
CA VAL A 37 1.07 -2.98 -7.88
C VAL A 37 -0.08 -3.29 -8.83
N VAL A 38 -0.67 -2.24 -9.41
CA VAL A 38 -1.88 -2.36 -10.25
C VAL A 38 -1.68 -1.61 -11.57
N SER A 39 -1.79 -2.31 -12.70
CA SER A 39 -1.74 -1.68 -14.03
C SER A 39 -3.14 -1.27 -14.51
N ARG A 40 -3.51 0.00 -14.32
CA ARG A 40 -4.80 0.61 -14.74
C ARG A 40 -4.59 2.06 -15.16
N ASP A 41 -5.47 2.57 -16.03
CA ASP A 41 -5.39 3.95 -16.55
C ASP A 41 -5.61 5.03 -15.47
N ASP A 42 -6.35 4.71 -14.41
CA ASP A 42 -6.64 5.62 -13.29
C ASP A 42 -5.65 5.52 -12.13
N MET A 43 -4.53 4.84 -12.35
CA MET A 43 -3.48 4.57 -11.37
C MET A 43 -2.14 5.15 -11.84
N PRO A 44 -1.19 5.37 -10.92
CA PRO A 44 0.19 5.69 -11.28
C PRO A 44 0.80 4.60 -12.15
N SER A 45 1.86 4.91 -12.90
CA SER A 45 2.55 3.88 -13.68
C SER A 45 3.10 2.77 -12.78
N VAL A 46 3.23 1.56 -13.32
CA VAL A 46 3.82 0.42 -12.59
C VAL A 46 5.22 0.76 -12.05
N VAL A 47 6.00 1.56 -12.78
CA VAL A 47 7.33 2.01 -12.35
C VAL A 47 7.22 2.91 -11.11
N GLU A 48 6.37 3.94 -11.15
CA GLU A 48 6.19 4.86 -10.02
C GLU A 48 5.67 4.12 -8.77
N GLN A 49 4.72 3.20 -8.93
CA GLN A 49 4.22 2.39 -7.81
C GLN A 49 5.35 1.56 -7.18
N ARG A 50 6.21 0.94 -7.99
CA ARG A 50 7.34 0.14 -7.51
C ARG A 50 8.35 1.00 -6.77
N ASP A 51 8.67 2.17 -7.30
CA ASP A 51 9.61 3.11 -6.67
C ASP A 51 9.07 3.60 -5.31
N ASP A 52 7.78 3.92 -5.23
CA ASP A 52 7.11 4.33 -3.98
C ASP A 52 7.13 3.20 -2.94
N LEU A 53 6.82 1.96 -3.35
CA LEU A 53 6.85 0.79 -2.47
C LEU A 53 8.27 0.47 -1.98
N THR A 54 9.27 0.54 -2.87
CA THR A 54 10.68 0.35 -2.50
C THR A 54 11.14 1.45 -1.54
N ARG A 55 10.76 2.71 -1.77
CA ARG A 55 11.08 3.84 -0.88
C ARG A 55 10.44 3.69 0.50
N PHE A 56 9.25 3.09 0.58
CA PHE A 56 8.62 2.73 1.85
C PHE A 56 9.36 1.59 2.58
N GLY A 57 10.12 0.78 1.85
CA GLY A 57 10.87 -0.36 2.40
C GLY A 57 10.24 -1.72 2.12
N VAL A 58 9.25 -1.80 1.21
CA VAL A 58 8.72 -3.08 0.73
C VAL A 58 9.82 -3.82 -0.03
N PRO A 59 10.18 -5.05 0.37
CA PRO A 59 11.19 -5.81 -0.34
C PRO A 59 10.64 -6.31 -1.69
N ILE A 60 11.52 -6.53 -2.67
CA ILE A 60 11.11 -6.87 -4.04
C ILE A 60 10.27 -8.16 -4.07
N GLU A 61 10.62 -9.16 -3.25
CA GLU A 61 9.85 -10.41 -3.09
C GLU A 61 8.47 -10.20 -2.45
N GLY A 62 8.24 -9.05 -1.81
CA GLY A 62 6.97 -8.63 -1.24
C GLY A 62 6.00 -8.06 -2.28
N PHE A 63 6.45 -7.82 -3.52
CA PHE A 63 5.61 -7.21 -4.55
C PHE A 63 4.59 -8.22 -5.06
N ARG A 64 3.35 -7.77 -5.26
CA ARG A 64 2.25 -8.56 -5.77
C ARG A 64 1.57 -7.78 -6.89
N HIS A 65 1.44 -8.45 -8.02
CA HIS A 65 0.77 -7.93 -9.20
C HIS A 65 -0.28 -8.97 -9.62
N PRO A 66 -1.54 -8.83 -9.17
CA PRO A 66 -2.60 -9.80 -9.49
C PRO A 66 -2.86 -9.81 -11.00
N ALA A 67 -2.27 -10.80 -11.67
CA ALA A 67 -2.43 -11.00 -13.10
C ALA A 67 -3.84 -11.51 -13.45
N PRO A 68 -4.34 -11.28 -14.67
CA PRO A 68 -5.54 -11.92 -15.16
C PRO A 68 -5.48 -13.44 -15.09
N ASP A 69 -6.53 -14.04 -14.53
CA ASP A 69 -7.02 -15.33 -15.00
C ASP A 69 -8.19 -15.13 -15.98
N ILE A 70 -8.52 -16.16 -16.77
CA ILE A 70 -9.53 -16.09 -17.84
C ILE A 70 -10.87 -15.63 -17.26
N LEU A 71 -11.42 -14.53 -17.81
CA LEU A 71 -12.70 -13.91 -17.41
C LEU A 71 -12.77 -13.39 -15.96
N GLU A 72 -11.64 -13.28 -15.26
CA GLU A 72 -11.59 -12.84 -13.87
C GLU A 72 -11.66 -11.30 -13.73
N SER A 73 -12.56 -10.81 -12.88
CA SER A 73 -12.65 -9.38 -12.57
C SER A 73 -11.47 -8.91 -11.70
N TRP A 74 -11.21 -7.60 -11.66
CA TRP A 74 -10.21 -7.05 -10.73
C TRP A 74 -10.51 -7.39 -9.26
N ASN A 75 -11.79 -7.42 -8.90
CA ASN A 75 -12.19 -7.71 -7.54
C ASN A 75 -11.87 -9.16 -7.15
N ASP A 76 -12.11 -10.12 -8.04
CA ASP A 76 -11.80 -11.53 -7.79
C ASP A 76 -10.29 -11.73 -7.60
N ARG A 77 -9.47 -11.06 -8.42
CA ARG A 77 -8.01 -11.07 -8.27
C ARG A 77 -7.55 -10.52 -6.92
N LEU A 78 -8.17 -9.41 -6.50
CA LEU A 78 -7.88 -8.79 -5.23
C LEU A 78 -8.28 -9.73 -4.09
N THR A 79 -9.46 -10.36 -4.15
CA THR A 79 -9.90 -11.35 -3.17
C THR A 79 -8.91 -12.52 -3.07
N ARG A 80 -8.43 -13.06 -4.21
CA ARG A 80 -7.41 -14.13 -4.18
C ARG A 80 -6.11 -13.67 -3.54
N LEU A 81 -5.63 -12.47 -3.87
CA LEU A 81 -4.45 -11.90 -3.22
C LEU A 81 -4.66 -11.79 -1.71
N ILE A 82 -5.79 -11.23 -1.28
CA ILE A 82 -6.12 -11.04 0.13
C ILE A 82 -6.18 -12.37 0.88
N ALA A 83 -6.71 -13.43 0.25
CA ALA A 83 -6.73 -14.77 0.81
C ALA A 83 -5.33 -15.37 1.08
N THR A 84 -4.28 -14.82 0.48
CA THR A 84 -2.89 -15.22 0.77
C THR A 84 -2.28 -14.48 1.97
N LEU A 85 -2.95 -13.46 2.49
CA LEU A 85 -2.45 -12.62 3.59
C LEU A 85 -2.79 -13.26 4.95
N ASN A 86 -1.87 -13.13 5.88
CA ASN A 86 -1.99 -13.63 7.24
C ASN A 86 -2.16 -12.47 8.22
N LYS A 87 -2.81 -12.72 9.36
CA LYS A 87 -2.91 -11.76 10.46
C LYS A 87 -1.52 -11.19 10.80
N GLY A 88 -1.43 -9.86 10.87
CA GLY A 88 -0.18 -9.14 11.11
C GLY A 88 0.58 -8.75 9.84
N ASP A 89 0.21 -9.26 8.66
CA ASP A 89 0.77 -8.76 7.40
C ASP A 89 0.40 -7.29 7.19
N VAL A 90 1.31 -6.57 6.53
CA VAL A 90 1.12 -5.17 6.16
C VAL A 90 0.98 -5.09 4.65
N LEU A 91 -0.21 -4.72 4.17
CA LEU A 91 -0.47 -4.42 2.76
C LEU A 91 -0.19 -2.94 2.50
N VAL A 92 0.77 -2.65 1.63
CA VAL A 92 1.14 -1.31 1.20
C VAL A 92 0.65 -1.09 -0.23
N VAL A 93 -0.09 -0.01 -0.46
CA VAL A 93 -0.64 0.36 -1.77
C VAL A 93 -0.23 1.78 -2.13
N ALA A 94 0.09 2.03 -3.39
CA ALA A 94 0.40 3.39 -3.87
C ALA A 94 -0.82 4.34 -3.86
N ASN A 95 -2.04 3.78 -3.87
CA ASN A 95 -3.28 4.54 -3.87
C ASN A 95 -4.42 3.66 -3.34
N ILE A 96 -5.40 4.24 -2.64
CA ILE A 96 -6.57 3.50 -2.15
C ILE A 96 -7.38 2.85 -3.28
N ARG A 97 -7.35 3.43 -4.49
CA ARG A 97 -7.96 2.86 -5.69
C ARG A 97 -7.32 1.55 -6.16
N ALA A 98 -6.15 1.18 -5.64
CA ALA A 98 -5.64 -0.17 -5.83
C ALA A 98 -6.55 -1.23 -5.19
N LEU A 99 -7.40 -0.86 -4.22
CA LEU A 99 -8.21 -1.79 -3.44
C LEU A 99 -9.68 -1.85 -3.88
N GLY A 100 -10.02 -1.24 -5.03
CA GLY A 100 -11.38 -1.21 -5.54
C GLY A 100 -11.46 -0.52 -6.91
N ARG A 101 -12.65 -0.44 -7.51
CA ARG A 101 -12.84 0.34 -8.75
C ARG A 101 -12.79 1.84 -8.46
N ASP A 102 -13.23 2.24 -7.27
CA ASP A 102 -13.24 3.62 -6.79
C ASP A 102 -12.76 3.71 -5.33
N ALA A 103 -12.78 4.92 -4.77
CA ALA A 103 -12.33 5.19 -3.42
C ALA A 103 -13.25 4.59 -2.34
N ASP A 104 -14.56 4.55 -2.58
CA ASP A 104 -15.54 3.99 -1.63
C ASP A 104 -15.39 2.48 -1.52
N GLU A 105 -15.22 1.80 -2.66
CA GLU A 105 -14.88 0.38 -2.70
C GLU A 105 -13.53 0.10 -2.04
N GLY A 106 -12.51 0.92 -2.34
CA GLY A 106 -11.23 0.82 -1.65
C GLY A 106 -11.33 0.96 -0.13
N ALA A 107 -12.13 1.91 0.37
CA ALA A 107 -12.34 2.10 1.81
C ALA A 107 -13.04 0.90 2.47
N ARG A 108 -14.03 0.29 1.79
CA ARG A 108 -14.68 -0.95 2.27
C ARG A 108 -13.67 -2.10 2.34
N THR A 109 -12.84 -2.27 1.33
CA THR A 109 -11.78 -3.30 1.31
C THR A 109 -10.76 -3.08 2.44
N VAL A 110 -10.36 -1.83 2.71
CA VAL A 110 -9.49 -1.51 3.85
C VAL A 110 -10.12 -1.92 5.18
N ALA A 111 -11.41 -1.62 5.37
CA ALA A 111 -12.12 -1.98 6.59
C ALA A 111 -12.21 -3.50 6.77
N GLU A 112 -12.43 -4.25 5.69
CA GLU A 112 -12.41 -5.71 5.69
C GLU A 112 -11.03 -6.27 6.07
N LEU A 113 -9.97 -5.83 5.41
CA LEU A 113 -8.59 -6.23 5.71
C LEU A 113 -8.24 -6.00 7.18
N ARG A 114 -8.60 -4.83 7.73
CA ARG A 114 -8.39 -4.51 9.15
C ARG A 114 -9.14 -5.46 10.08
N ARG A 115 -10.37 -5.86 9.75
CA ARG A 115 -11.13 -6.87 10.53
C ARG A 115 -10.45 -8.24 10.52
N HIS A 116 -9.77 -8.60 9.44
CA HIS A 116 -8.95 -9.81 9.35
C HIS A 116 -7.57 -9.68 10.01
N GLY A 117 -7.27 -8.54 10.65
CA GLY A 117 -6.00 -8.28 11.31
C GLY A 117 -4.86 -7.99 10.33
N ILE A 118 -5.18 -7.63 9.08
CA ILE A 118 -4.22 -7.11 8.11
C ILE A 118 -4.10 -5.61 8.30
N ILE A 119 -2.87 -5.12 8.33
CA ILE A 119 -2.60 -3.69 8.45
C ILE A 119 -2.49 -3.11 7.04
N VAL A 120 -3.19 -2.02 6.77
CA VAL A 120 -3.15 -1.38 5.44
C VAL A 120 -2.50 -0.02 5.52
N LYS A 121 -1.47 0.20 4.71
CA LYS A 121 -0.78 1.48 4.54
C LYS A 121 -1.00 1.97 3.11
N VAL A 122 -1.77 3.05 2.99
CA VAL A 122 -1.99 3.72 1.71
C VAL A 122 -0.94 4.80 1.58
N LEU A 123 0.00 4.63 0.66
CA LEU A 123 0.87 5.70 0.25
C LEU A 123 0.00 6.73 -0.45
N SER A 124 0.17 7.99 -0.10
CA SER A 124 -0.54 9.04 -0.80
C SER A 124 0.30 9.46 -1.99
N HIS A 125 0.06 8.88 -3.16
CA HIS A 125 0.78 9.21 -4.40
C HIS A 125 0.68 10.70 -4.85
N ASN A 126 0.02 11.56 -4.06
CA ASN A 126 0.10 13.03 -4.21
C ASN A 126 -0.03 13.81 -2.89
N ALA A 127 -0.23 13.15 -1.74
CA ALA A 127 -0.03 13.85 -0.47
C ALA A 127 1.47 13.81 -0.24
N ARG A 128 2.07 15.00 -0.11
CA ARG A 128 3.52 15.23 -0.02
C ARG A 128 4.19 14.62 1.22
N HIS A 129 3.45 13.78 1.91
CA HIS A 129 3.68 13.17 3.20
C HIS A 129 2.99 11.81 3.18
N LEU A 130 3.65 10.78 3.72
CA LEU A 130 3.11 9.45 3.91
C LEU A 130 1.98 9.56 4.93
N ALA A 131 0.82 10.05 4.50
CA ALA A 131 -0.29 10.31 5.39
C ALA A 131 -0.69 9.00 6.05
N ASP A 132 -0.54 8.95 7.38
CA ASP A 132 -1.24 7.99 8.18
C ASP A 132 -2.72 8.06 7.79
N ALA A 133 -3.30 6.90 7.51
CA ALA A 133 -4.74 6.73 7.40
C ALA A 133 -5.32 7.05 8.78
N ALA A 134 -5.50 8.34 9.06
CA ALA A 134 -6.10 8.83 10.28
C ALA A 134 -7.45 8.15 10.44
N ALA A 135 -7.60 7.43 11.56
CA ALA A 135 -8.88 7.11 12.10
C ALA A 135 -9.63 8.44 12.29
N THR A 136 -10.61 8.70 11.43
CA THR A 136 -11.63 9.70 11.72
C THR A 136 -12.49 9.12 12.83
N ARG A 137 -12.61 9.90 13.89
CA ARG A 137 -13.29 9.64 15.17
C ARG A 137 -14.63 8.93 15.05
#